data_AF-A0A933V8U8-F1
#
_entry.id   AF-A0A933V8U8-F1
#
_cell.length_a   1.000
_cell.length_b   1.000
_cell.length_c   1.000
_cell.angle_alpha   90.00
_cell.angle_beta   90.00
_cell.angle_gamma   90.00
#
_symmetry.space_group_name_H-M   'P 1'
#
loop_
_entity.id
_entity.type
_entity.pdbx_description
1 polymer ?
#
loop_
_entity_poly.entity_id
_entity_poly.type
_entity_poly.pdbx_seq_one_letter_code
_entity_poly.pdbx_strand_id
1 'polypeptide(L)'
;MTPATLQALRRLLFFSVEEAALLIGDVSPRSWQYWERGDRTIPDDVVETVQRLCAWRAQAIATAEASIRELQAHHGTQAESVLVWYQTLDDWATLPGREPLLWRPQCSVIAELAARFSARLVAFAGPAYSAWLGKRKDSEALRGAWAAASG
;
A
#
# COMPACT_ATOMS: atom_id res chain seq x y z
N MET A 1 12.77 2.28 -19.27
CA MET A 1 12.25 3.32 -18.32
C MET A 1 13.26 4.47 -18.28
N THR A 2 12.84 5.73 -18.09
CA THR A 2 13.81 6.84 -17.90
C THR A 2 14.15 7.03 -16.42
N PRO A 3 15.30 7.65 -16.08
CA PRO A 3 15.65 7.98 -14.69
C PRO A 3 14.57 8.79 -13.96
N ALA A 4 14.00 9.79 -14.63
CA ALA A 4 12.93 10.62 -14.09
C ALA A 4 11.65 9.81 -13.82
N THR A 5 11.30 8.90 -14.74
CA THR A 5 10.16 7.98 -14.55
C THR A 5 10.39 7.06 -13.35
N LEU A 6 11.58 6.44 -13.22
CA LEU A 6 11.90 5.57 -12.07
C LEU A 6 11.73 6.33 -10.75
N GLN A 7 12.29 7.54 -10.66
CA GLN A 7 12.19 8.35 -9.46
C GLN A 7 10.74 8.73 -9.12
N ALA A 8 9.95 9.12 -10.13
CA ALA A 8 8.55 9.45 -9.94
C ALA A 8 7.73 8.25 -9.46
N LEU A 9 7.94 7.07 -10.05
CA LEU A 9 7.22 5.85 -9.68
C LEU A 9 7.63 5.33 -8.30
N ARG A 10 8.91 5.43 -7.92
CA ARG A 10 9.36 5.11 -6.56
C ARG A 10 8.62 5.97 -5.53
N ARG A 11 8.54 7.28 -5.77
CA ARG A 11 7.81 8.22 -4.90
C ARG A 11 6.31 7.95 -4.89
N LEU A 12 5.71 7.64 -6.04
CA LEU A 12 4.30 7.23 -6.14
C LEU A 12 4.02 6.01 -5.26
N LEU A 13 4.92 5.02 -5.29
CA LEU A 13 4.82 3.79 -4.52
C LEU A 13 5.30 3.94 -3.07
N PHE A 14 5.62 5.15 -2.62
CA PHE A 14 6.02 5.50 -1.24
C PHE A 14 7.33 4.87 -0.74
N PHE A 15 8.17 4.34 -1.64
CA PHE A 15 9.47 3.81 -1.23
C PHE A 15 10.49 4.94 -1.01
N SER A 16 11.26 4.86 0.08
CA SER A 16 12.53 5.58 0.19
C SER A 16 13.55 5.02 -0.82
N VAL A 17 14.68 5.70 -1.00
CA VAL A 17 15.76 5.18 -1.85
C VAL A 17 16.32 3.89 -1.26
N GLU A 18 16.48 3.84 0.05
CA GLU A 18 16.97 2.69 0.81
C GLU A 18 16.03 1.50 0.67
N GLU A 19 14.73 1.72 0.83
CA GLU A 19 13.72 0.67 0.69
C GLU A 19 13.62 0.15 -0.74
N ALA A 20 13.66 1.03 -1.74
CA ALA A 20 13.61 0.61 -3.13
C ALA A 20 14.88 -0.17 -3.53
N ALA A 21 16.05 0.29 -3.09
CA ALA A 21 17.30 -0.41 -3.32
C ALA A 21 17.30 -1.81 -2.70
N LEU A 22 16.77 -1.95 -1.47
CA LEU A 22 16.68 -3.23 -0.76
C LEU A 22 15.60 -4.16 -1.33
N LEU A 23 14.37 -3.66 -1.48
CA LEU A 23 13.20 -4.52 -1.74
C LEU A 23 12.94 -4.74 -3.23
N ILE A 24 13.33 -3.80 -4.10
CA ILE A 24 13.11 -3.89 -5.55
C ILE A 24 14.39 -4.31 -6.26
N GLY A 25 15.51 -3.65 -5.95
CA GLY A 25 16.75 -3.82 -6.70
C GLY A 25 17.72 -4.85 -6.12
N ASP A 26 17.58 -5.24 -4.85
CA ASP A 26 18.57 -6.01 -4.09
C ASP A 26 20.01 -5.45 -4.26
N VAL A 27 20.14 -4.13 -4.14
CA VAL A 27 21.39 -3.39 -4.34
C VAL A 27 21.61 -2.35 -3.25
N SER A 28 22.81 -1.75 -3.25
CA SER A 28 23.08 -0.59 -2.40
C SER A 28 22.22 0.63 -2.80
N PRO A 29 21.86 1.53 -1.85
CA PRO A 29 21.21 2.81 -2.15
C PRO A 29 21.96 3.65 -3.19
N ARG A 30 23.29 3.55 -3.21
CA ARG A 30 24.16 4.22 -4.19
C ARG A 30 23.91 3.71 -5.61
N SER A 31 23.76 2.39 -5.79
CA SER A 31 23.44 1.79 -7.08
C SER A 31 22.10 2.29 -7.62
N TRP A 32 21.08 2.34 -6.75
CA TRP A 32 19.78 2.90 -7.09
C TRP A 32 19.87 4.37 -7.52
N GLN A 33 20.64 5.18 -6.80
CA GLN A 33 20.81 6.60 -7.13
C GLN A 33 21.52 6.80 -8.49
N TYR A 34 22.45 5.92 -8.87
CA TYR A 34 23.05 5.98 -10.21
C TYR A 34 22.00 5.81 -11.31
N TRP A 35 21.00 4.95 -11.09
CA TRP A 35 19.87 4.78 -12.00
C TRP A 35 18.96 6.01 -12.06
N GLU A 36 18.61 6.60 -10.92
CA GLU A 36 17.75 7.81 -10.87
C GLU A 36 18.41 9.06 -11.42
N ARG A 37 19.75 9.15 -11.41
CA ARG A 37 20.50 10.24 -12.05
C ARG A 37 20.76 10.02 -13.54
N GLY A 38 20.61 8.79 -14.03
CA GLY A 38 20.95 8.42 -15.40
C GLY A 38 22.44 8.14 -15.62
N ASP A 39 23.22 8.00 -14.54
CA ASP A 39 24.64 7.63 -14.60
C ASP A 39 24.83 6.16 -15.02
N ARG A 40 23.79 5.33 -14.83
CA ARG A 40 23.76 3.92 -15.24
C ARG A 40 22.39 3.54 -15.79
N THR A 41 22.40 2.58 -16.71
CA THR A 41 21.18 1.95 -17.23
C THR A 41 20.40 1.26 -16.11
N ILE A 42 19.08 1.45 -16.11
CA ILE A 42 18.16 0.77 -15.20
C ILE A 42 18.02 -0.69 -15.68
N PRO A 43 18.26 -1.70 -14.84
CA PRO A 43 18.05 -3.10 -15.18
C PRO A 43 16.59 -3.42 -15.56
N ASP A 44 16.38 -4.36 -16.49
CA ASP A 44 15.04 -4.69 -16.98
C ASP A 44 14.15 -5.32 -15.91
N ASP A 45 14.70 -6.15 -15.03
CA ASP A 45 13.99 -6.75 -13.88
C ASP A 45 13.49 -5.70 -12.88
N VAL A 46 14.26 -4.63 -12.67
CA VAL A 46 13.83 -3.46 -11.87
C VAL A 46 12.68 -2.73 -12.56
N VAL A 47 12.77 -2.54 -13.89
CA VAL A 47 11.69 -1.92 -14.69
C VAL A 47 10.41 -2.74 -14.58
N GLU A 48 10.49 -4.05 -14.81
CA GLU A 48 9.36 -4.99 -14.74
C GLU A 48 8.74 -5.00 -13.34
N THR A 49 9.56 -5.04 -12.29
CA THR A 49 9.08 -5.01 -10.91
C THR A 49 8.34 -3.72 -10.59
N VAL A 50 8.90 -2.56 -10.91
CA VAL A 50 8.24 -1.27 -10.68
C VAL A 50 6.92 -1.17 -11.47
N GLN A 51 6.90 -1.64 -12.71
CA GLN A 51 5.67 -1.67 -13.52
C GLN A 51 4.61 -2.59 -12.94
N ARG A 52 4.99 -3.80 -12.50
CA ARG A 52 4.10 -4.76 -11.82
C ARG A 52 3.49 -4.15 -10.55
N LEU A 53 4.28 -3.44 -9.75
CA LEU A 53 3.79 -2.75 -8.55
C LEU A 53 2.83 -1.61 -8.88
N CYS A 54 3.09 -0.85 -9.94
CA CYS A 54 2.17 0.19 -10.40
C CYS A 54 0.85 -0.40 -10.91
N ALA A 55 0.90 -1.49 -11.66
CA ALA A 55 -0.29 -2.20 -12.14
C ALA A 55 -1.11 -2.76 -10.97
N TRP A 56 -0.45 -3.39 -10.00
CA TRP A 56 -1.08 -3.86 -8.78
C TRP A 56 -1.75 -2.72 -8.01
N ARG A 57 -1.07 -1.57 -7.84
CA ARG A 57 -1.62 -0.38 -7.17
C ARG A 57 -2.88 0.11 -7.89
N ALA A 58 -2.85 0.22 -9.22
CA ALA A 58 -3.99 0.67 -10.00
C ALA A 58 -5.19 -0.26 -9.82
N GLN A 59 -4.97 -1.58 -9.85
CA GLN A 59 -6.01 -2.57 -9.60
C GLN A 59 -6.57 -2.48 -8.17
N ALA A 60 -5.70 -2.35 -7.18
CA ALA A 60 -6.09 -2.23 -5.77
C ALA A 60 -6.94 -0.98 -5.52
N ILE A 61 -6.59 0.16 -6.13
CA ILE A 61 -7.43 1.38 -6.09
C ILE A 61 -8.79 1.11 -6.71
N ALA A 62 -8.84 0.54 -7.91
CA ALA A 62 -10.10 0.30 -8.61
C ALA A 62 -11.03 -0.64 -7.82
N THR A 63 -10.49 -1.73 -7.27
CA THR A 63 -11.25 -2.67 -6.45
C THR A 63 -11.77 -2.02 -5.17
N ALA A 64 -10.92 -1.32 -4.41
CA ALA A 64 -11.33 -0.70 -3.16
C ALA A 64 -12.31 0.47 -3.38
N GLU A 65 -12.11 1.26 -4.44
CA GLU A 65 -13.02 2.33 -4.83
C GLU A 65 -14.42 1.78 -5.16
N ALA A 66 -14.51 0.66 -5.89
CA ALA A 66 -15.79 0.02 -6.15
C ALA A 66 -16.51 -0.39 -4.85
N SER A 67 -15.80 -1.01 -3.92
CA SER A 67 -16.35 -1.40 -2.61
C SER A 67 -16.80 -0.21 -1.77
N ILE A 68 -16.03 0.89 -1.74
CA ILE A 68 -16.42 2.10 -1.01
C ILE A 68 -17.70 2.69 -1.61
N ARG A 69 -17.80 2.77 -2.95
CA ARG A 69 -18.98 3.31 -3.63
C ARG A 69 -20.22 2.45 -3.41
N GLU A 70 -20.08 1.12 -3.40
CA GLU A 70 -21.17 0.20 -3.09
C GLU A 70 -21.69 0.43 -1.66
N LEU A 71 -20.80 0.53 -0.67
CA LEU A 71 -21.18 0.84 0.72
C LEU A 71 -21.90 2.19 0.85
N GLN A 72 -21.41 3.22 0.18
CA GLN A 72 -22.05 4.55 0.17
C GLN A 72 -23.43 4.53 -0.52
N ALA A 73 -23.63 3.69 -1.53
CA ALA A 73 -24.94 3.53 -2.17
C ALA A 73 -25.96 2.86 -1.23
N HIS A 74 -25.53 1.90 -0.41
CA HIS A 74 -26.39 1.20 0.54
C HIS A 74 -26.68 1.97 1.83
N HIS A 75 -25.71 2.76 2.32
CA HIS A 75 -25.79 3.46 3.60
C HIS A 75 -25.93 4.98 3.49
N GLY A 76 -25.97 5.52 2.27
CA GLY A 76 -25.97 6.95 1.99
C GLY A 76 -24.56 7.54 1.94
N THR A 77 -24.39 8.61 1.16
CA THR A 77 -23.09 9.29 0.94
C THR A 77 -22.51 9.97 2.18
N GLN A 78 -23.28 10.04 3.27
CA GLN A 78 -22.84 10.55 4.57
C GLN A 78 -22.19 9.49 5.46
N ALA A 79 -22.23 8.21 5.08
CA ALA A 79 -21.54 7.16 5.82
C ALA A 79 -20.03 7.42 5.79
N GLU A 80 -19.42 7.52 6.97
CA GLU A 80 -17.97 7.72 7.10
C GLU A 80 -17.24 6.48 6.56
N SER A 81 -16.39 6.69 5.55
CA SER A 81 -15.47 5.66 5.07
C SER A 81 -14.31 5.54 6.05
N VAL A 82 -14.02 4.34 6.54
CA VAL A 82 -12.87 4.07 7.42
C VAL A 82 -11.90 3.13 6.73
N LEU A 83 -10.62 3.48 6.68
CA LEU A 83 -9.56 2.67 6.07
C LEU A 83 -8.47 2.34 7.09
N VAL A 84 -7.93 1.12 6.97
CA VAL A 84 -6.83 0.64 7.81
C VAL A 84 -5.50 1.15 7.27
N TRP A 85 -4.69 1.77 8.12
CA TRP A 85 -3.36 2.28 7.79
C TRP A 85 -2.26 1.42 8.45
N TYR A 86 -1.36 0.85 7.65
CA TYR A 86 -0.26 0.02 8.15
C TYR A 86 1.00 0.86 8.37
N GLN A 87 1.24 1.28 9.61
CA GLN A 87 2.34 2.19 9.95
C GLN A 87 3.73 1.57 9.74
N THR A 88 3.86 0.27 10.01
CA THR A 88 5.13 -0.44 9.95
C THR A 88 5.07 -1.64 9.03
N LEU A 89 6.23 -2.07 8.53
CA LEU A 89 6.34 -3.32 7.79
C LEU A 89 6.00 -4.53 8.68
N ASP A 90 6.32 -4.47 9.97
CA ASP A 90 6.02 -5.56 10.92
C ASP A 90 4.51 -5.78 11.06
N ASP A 91 3.73 -4.69 11.16
CA ASP A 91 2.27 -4.75 11.15
C ASP A 91 1.75 -5.44 9.88
N TRP A 92 2.29 -5.07 8.72
CA TRP A 92 1.92 -5.68 7.45
C TRP A 92 2.29 -7.16 7.37
N ALA A 93 3.47 -7.52 7.87
CA ALA A 93 4.01 -8.87 7.85
C ALA A 93 3.25 -9.84 8.78
N THR A 94 2.51 -9.33 9.77
CA THR A 94 1.64 -10.17 10.63
C THR A 94 0.43 -10.76 9.88
N LEU A 95 0.12 -10.22 8.70
CA LEU A 95 -1.06 -10.61 7.94
C LEU A 95 -0.76 -11.80 6.99
N PRO A 96 -1.67 -12.78 6.89
CA PRO A 96 -1.45 -13.96 6.07
C PRO A 96 -1.34 -13.62 4.58
N GLY A 97 -0.30 -14.16 3.93
CA GLY A 97 -0.10 -14.06 2.48
C GLY A 97 0.34 -12.67 1.99
N ARG A 98 0.86 -11.80 2.88
CA ARG A 98 1.35 -10.48 2.51
C ARG A 98 2.85 -10.50 2.18
N GLU A 99 3.18 -10.01 1.00
CA GLU A 99 4.57 -9.79 0.58
C GLU A 99 5.07 -8.44 1.11
N PRO A 100 6.28 -8.36 1.70
CA PRO A 100 6.88 -7.10 2.15
C PRO A 100 6.91 -6.01 1.08
N LEU A 101 7.14 -6.40 -0.17
CA LEU A 101 7.19 -5.51 -1.32
C LEU A 101 5.86 -4.76 -1.57
N LEU A 102 4.73 -5.30 -1.09
CA LEU A 102 3.41 -4.68 -1.27
C LEU A 102 3.02 -3.72 -0.14
N TRP A 103 3.81 -3.62 0.93
CA TRP A 103 3.50 -2.74 2.06
C TRP A 103 3.41 -1.26 1.66
N ARG A 104 4.47 -0.71 1.04
CA ARG A 104 4.50 0.69 0.59
C ARG A 104 3.48 0.97 -0.53
N PRO A 105 3.33 0.10 -1.55
CA PRO A 105 2.23 0.20 -2.51
C PRO A 105 0.86 0.25 -1.86
N GLN A 106 0.57 -0.61 -0.87
CA GLN A 106 -0.70 -0.59 -0.14
C GLN A 106 -0.89 0.74 0.61
N CYS A 107 0.14 1.27 1.27
CA CYS A 107 0.07 2.58 1.91
C CYS A 107 -0.28 3.68 0.90
N SER A 108 0.30 3.63 -0.29
CA SER A 108 -0.01 4.56 -1.38
C SER A 108 -1.46 4.43 -1.89
N VAL A 109 -2.02 3.22 -1.93
CA VAL A 109 -3.45 2.99 -2.23
C VAL A 109 -4.32 3.63 -1.15
N ILE A 110 -4.04 3.37 0.13
CA ILE A 110 -4.84 3.88 1.25
C ILE A 110 -4.80 5.41 1.30
N ALA A 111 -3.63 6.02 1.11
CA ALA A 111 -3.49 7.47 1.11
C ALA A 111 -4.31 8.13 -0.01
N GLU A 112 -4.29 7.55 -1.21
CA GLU A 112 -5.12 8.00 -2.33
C GLU A 112 -6.61 7.93 -2.01
N LEU A 113 -7.09 6.79 -1.52
CA LEU A 113 -8.50 6.58 -1.21
C LEU A 113 -8.96 7.48 -0.06
N ALA A 114 -8.13 7.68 0.95
CA ALA A 114 -8.41 8.61 2.03
C ALA A 114 -8.61 10.04 1.52
N ALA A 115 -7.75 10.50 0.62
CA ALA A 115 -7.89 11.81 -0.01
C ALA A 115 -9.15 11.91 -0.88
N ARG A 116 -9.46 10.88 -1.70
CA ARG A 116 -10.61 10.89 -2.62
C ARG A 116 -11.96 10.82 -1.92
N PHE A 117 -12.05 10.02 -0.85
CA PHE A 117 -13.31 9.73 -0.17
C PHE A 117 -13.44 10.41 1.19
N SER A 118 -12.50 11.30 1.54
CA SER A 118 -12.40 11.89 2.89
C SER A 118 -12.46 10.82 3.99
N ALA A 119 -11.84 9.67 3.74
CA ALA A 119 -11.91 8.52 4.64
C ALA A 119 -11.05 8.76 5.87
N ARG A 120 -11.55 8.38 7.05
CA ARG A 120 -10.77 8.36 8.27
C ARG A 120 -9.80 7.19 8.25
N LEU A 121 -8.55 7.46 8.63
CA LEU A 121 -7.53 6.43 8.76
C LEU A 121 -7.45 5.94 10.20
N VAL A 122 -7.40 4.63 10.37
CA VAL A 122 -7.13 3.98 11.66
C VAL A 122 -5.83 3.20 11.53
N ALA A 123 -4.85 3.54 12.36
CA ALA A 123 -3.60 2.80 12.42
C ALA A 123 -3.88 1.35 12.82
N PHE A 124 -3.37 0.39 12.04
CA PHE A 124 -3.46 -1.01 12.37
C PHE A 124 -2.69 -1.27 13.67
N ALA A 125 -3.31 -2.01 14.58
CA ALA A 125 -2.71 -2.39 15.85
C ALA A 125 -2.84 -3.91 15.99
N GLY A 126 -1.80 -4.65 15.59
CA GLY A 126 -1.81 -6.11 15.53
C GLY A 126 -2.39 -6.78 16.78
N PRO A 127 -1.90 -6.47 18.00
CA PRO A 127 -2.44 -7.07 19.23
C PRO A 127 -3.92 -6.80 19.47
N ALA A 128 -4.38 -5.55 19.22
CA ALA A 128 -5.78 -5.17 19.39
C ALA A 128 -6.67 -5.85 18.35
N TYR A 129 -6.21 -5.90 17.09
CA TYR A 129 -6.91 -6.61 16.02
C TYR A 129 -7.00 -8.11 16.32
N SER A 130 -5.91 -8.76 16.74
CA SER A 130 -5.91 -10.18 17.09
C SER A 130 -6.88 -10.50 18.24
N ALA A 131 -6.92 -9.65 19.27
CA ALA A 131 -7.87 -9.80 20.38
C ALA A 131 -9.33 -9.66 19.89
N TRP A 132 -9.59 -8.68 19.03
CA TRP A 132 -10.91 -8.48 18.42
C TRP A 132 -11.29 -9.64 17.49
N LEU A 133 -10.38 -10.09 16.63
CA LEU A 133 -10.60 -11.15 15.63
C LEU A 133 -10.98 -12.48 16.30
N GLY A 134 -10.32 -12.81 17.41
CA GLY A 134 -10.55 -14.03 18.16
C GLY A 134 -10.26 -15.27 17.32
N LYS A 135 -11.24 -16.16 17.15
CA LYS A 135 -11.11 -17.40 16.38
C LYS A 135 -11.51 -17.28 14.90
N ARG A 136 -11.92 -16.10 14.44
CA ARG A 136 -12.36 -15.87 13.06
C ARG A 136 -11.17 -15.90 12.12
N LYS A 137 -11.37 -16.37 10.88
CA LYS A 137 -10.33 -16.31 9.84
C LYS A 137 -10.16 -14.87 9.38
N ASP A 138 -8.92 -14.39 9.36
CA ASP A 138 -8.59 -13.04 8.88
C ASP A 138 -9.10 -12.77 7.45
N SER A 139 -9.55 -11.53 7.22
CA SER A 139 -9.94 -11.02 5.90
C SER A 139 -9.85 -9.49 5.86
N GLU A 140 -9.78 -8.90 4.67
CA GLU A 140 -9.83 -7.43 4.53
C GLU A 140 -11.12 -6.82 5.07
N ALA A 141 -12.27 -7.48 4.85
CA ALA A 141 -13.55 -7.03 5.38
C ALA A 141 -13.55 -6.98 6.92
N LEU A 142 -12.96 -7.98 7.58
CA LEU A 142 -12.85 -8.02 9.04
C LEU A 142 -11.90 -6.95 9.58
N ARG A 143 -10.79 -6.67 8.89
CA ARG A 143 -9.92 -5.55 9.23
C ARG A 143 -10.64 -4.20 9.12
N GLY A 144 -11.42 -4.00 8.06
CA GLY A 144 -12.26 -2.80 7.90
C GLY A 144 -13.31 -2.66 9.01
N ALA A 145 -14.00 -3.75 9.35
CA ALA A 145 -14.98 -3.76 10.44
C ALA A 145 -14.35 -3.47 11.80
N TRP A 146 -13.16 -4.01 12.07
CA TRP A 146 -12.40 -3.70 13.28
C TRP A 146 -12.04 -2.21 13.34
N ALA A 147 -11.54 -1.64 12.26
CA ALA A 147 -11.19 -0.22 12.21
C ALA A 147 -12.40 0.70 12.38
N ALA A 148 -13.54 0.36 11.77
CA ALA A 148 -14.78 1.09 11.96
C ALA A 148 -15.26 1.07 13.43
N ALA A 149 -15.01 -0.02 14.15
CA ALA A 149 -15.34 -0.16 15.57
C ALA A 149 -14.28 0.45 16.52
N SER A 150 -13.11 0.84 16.02
CA SER A 150 -11.97 1.35 16.82
C SER A 150 -11.88 2.88 16.84
N GLY A 151 -12.97 3.58 16.44
CA GLY A 151 -13.09 5.04 16.41
C GLY A 151 -13.74 5.61 17.66
#